data_AF-A0A950BFB0-F1
#
_entry.id   AF-A0A950BFB0-F1
#
_cell.length_a   1.000
_cell.length_b   1.000
_cell.length_c   1.000
_cell.angle_alpha   90.00
_cell.angle_beta   90.00
_cell.angle_gamma   90.00
#
_symmetry.space_group_name_H-M   'P 1'
#
loop_
_entity.id
_entity.type
_entity.pdbx_description
1 polymer ?
#
loop_
_entity_poly.entity_id
_entity_poly.type
_entity_poly.pdbx_seq_one_letter_code
_entity_poly.pdbx_strand_id
1 'polypeptide(L)' 'FIAGVTAPPGKRMGHAGALISGGADTADAKLEIMDGCGIKVTRNPSEMGRLLKSVL' A
#
# COMPACT_ATOMS: atom_id res chain seq x y z
N PHE A 1 5.38 0.14 -1.91
CA PHE A 1 4.26 -0.73 -2.33
C PHE A 1 3.41 -1.01 -1.10
N ILE A 2 2.09 -1.01 -1.23
CA ILE A 2 1.15 -1.40 -0.17
C ILE A 2 0.22 -2.47 -0.76
N ALA A 3 0.15 -3.64 -0.12
CA ALA A 3 -0.75 -4.72 -0.53
C ALA A 3 -2.19 -4.43 -0.07
N GLY A 4 -3.16 -5.11 -0.68
CA GLY A 4 -4.56 -5.06 -0.25
C GLY A 4 -5.41 -3.95 -0.88
N VAL A 5 -5.01 -3.39 -2.02
CA VAL A 5 -5.83 -2.43 -2.80
C VAL A 5 -7.22 -2.99 -3.15
N THR A 6 -7.31 -4.31 -3.37
CA THR A 6 -8.57 -5.01 -3.66
C THR A 6 -9.22 -5.64 -2.44
N ALA A 7 -8.73 -5.36 -1.22
CA ALA A 7 -9.27 -5.94 0.00
C ALA A 7 -10.66 -5.33 0.31
N PRO A 8 -11.69 -6.16 0.58
CA PRO A 8 -13.00 -5.65 0.96
C PRO A 8 -13.00 -5.10 2.40
N PRO A 9 -13.80 -4.07 2.71
CA PRO A 9 -13.90 -3.50 4.05
C PRO A 9 -14.47 -4.52 5.05
N GLY A 10 -14.04 -4.44 6.32
CA GLY A 10 -14.54 -5.29 7.39
C GLY A 10 -14.13 -6.77 7.30
N LYS A 11 -13.30 -7.17 6.32
CA LYS A 11 -12.81 -8.54 6.18
C LYS A 11 -11.34 -8.66 6.56
N ARG A 12 -11.03 -9.64 7.41
CA ARG A 12 -9.65 -10.01 7.74
C ARG A 12 -9.01 -10.80 6.59
N MET A 13 -7.85 -10.35 6.13
CA MET A 13 -7.09 -10.93 5.02
C MET A 13 -5.94 -11.81 5.52
N GLY A 14 -6.26 -12.86 6.28
CA GLY A 14 -5.28 -13.80 6.83
C GLY A 14 -4.56 -13.27 8.07
N HIS A 15 -3.63 -12.33 7.90
CA HIS A 15 -2.90 -11.71 9.02
C HIS A 15 -3.87 -10.96 9.96
N ALA A 16 -3.65 -11.05 11.28
CA ALA A 16 -4.55 -10.49 12.29
C ALA A 16 -4.79 -8.99 12.09
N GLY A 17 -3.75 -8.23 11.76
CA GLY A 17 -3.83 -6.79 11.50
C GLY A 17 -4.23 -6.42 10.06
N ALA A 18 -4.42 -7.38 9.15
CA ALA A 18 -4.82 -7.10 7.77
C ALA A 18 -6.35 -6.97 7.66
N LEU A 19 -6.89 -5.87 8.19
CA LEU A 19 -8.31 -5.54 8.23
C LEU A 19 -8.49 -4.04 7.98
N ILE A 20 -9.42 -3.66 7.09
CA ILE A 20 -9.81 -2.26 6.89
C ILE A 20 -10.93 -1.95 7.89
N SER A 21 -10.63 -1.17 8.93
CA SER A 21 -11.58 -0.77 9.98
C SER A 21 -12.07 0.68 9.82
N GLY A 22 -11.33 1.51 9.07
CA GLY A 22 -11.71 2.87 8.71
C GLY A 22 -11.01 3.37 7.42
N GLY A 23 -11.37 4.58 6.96
CA GLY A 23 -10.89 5.11 5.66
C GLY A 23 -9.36 5.19 5.53
N ALA A 24 -8.66 5.56 6.61
CA ALA A 24 -7.20 5.64 6.64
C ALA A 24 -6.50 4.26 6.61
N ASP A 25 -7.23 3.16 6.83
CA ASP A 25 -6.66 1.81 6.77
C ASP A 25 -6.54 1.27 5.35
N THR A 26 -7.21 1.92 4.38
CA THR A 26 -7.19 1.52 2.97
C THR A 26 -5.79 1.63 2.37
N ALA A 27 -5.49 0.77 1.39
CA ALA A 27 -4.21 0.81 0.71
C ALA A 27 -4.01 2.13 -0.06
N ASP A 28 -5.06 2.67 -0.69
CA ASP A 28 -4.99 3.93 -1.43
C ASP A 28 -4.67 5.12 -0.51
N ALA A 29 -5.33 5.25 0.64
CA ALA A 29 -5.02 6.31 1.61
C ALA A 29 -3.56 6.28 2.06
N LYS A 30 -3.01 5.08 2.30
CA LYS A 30 -1.59 4.92 2.66
C LYS A 30 -0.65 5.30 1.52
N LEU A 31 -0.99 4.91 0.29
CA LEU A 31 -0.19 5.26 -0.90
C LEU A 31 -0.18 6.77 -1.14
N GLU A 32 -1.32 7.45 -1.00
CA GLU A 32 -1.44 8.91 -1.14
C GLU A 32 -0.60 9.65 -0.10
N ILE A 33 -0.65 9.23 1.17
CA ILE A 33 0.17 9.83 2.23
C ILE A 33 1.66 9.63 1.95
N MET A 34 2.08 8.43 1.57
CA MET A 34 3.48 8.14 1.25
C MET A 34 3.98 9.01 0.10
N ASP A 35 3.21 9.13 -0.98
CA ASP A 35 3.57 9.96 -2.13
C ASP A 35 3.62 11.46 -1.75
N GLY A 36 2.65 11.93 -0.95
CA GLY A 36 2.63 13.30 -0.41
C GLY A 36 3.83 13.63 0.49
N CYS A 37 4.42 12.63 1.15
CA CYS A 37 5.67 12.77 1.90
C CYS A 37 6.94 12.65 1.02
N GLY A 38 6.80 12.51 -0.31
CA GLY A 38 7.91 12.33 -1.23
C GLY A 38 8.48 10.91 -1.28
N ILE A 39 7.83 9.94 -0.64
CA ILE A 39 8.26 8.54 -0.66
C ILE A 39 7.86 7.94 -2.00
N LYS A 40 8.85 7.44 -2.75
CA LYS A 40 8.58 6.75 -4.02
C LYS A 40 7.81 5.45 -3.78
N VAL A 41 6.63 5.34 -4.37
CA VAL A 41 5.75 4.17 -4.28
C VAL A 41 5.53 3.52 -5.64
N THR A 42 5.19 2.23 -5.63
CA THR A 42 4.69 1.50 -6.80
C THR A 42 3.42 0.76 -6.39
N ARG A 43 2.47 0.67 -7.34
CA ARG A 43 1.24 -0.13 -7.23
C ARG A 43 1.44 -1.58 -7.66
N ASN A 44 2.57 -1.90 -8.29
CA ASN A 44 2.90 -3.24 -8.76
C ASN A 44 4.07 -3.82 -7.95
N PRO A 45 3.89 -4.95 -7.22
CA PRO A 45 4.97 -5.53 -6.42
C PRO A 45 6.16 -5.98 -7.27
N SER A 46 5.95 -6.37 -8.53
CA SER A 46 7.01 -6.77 -9.46
C SER A 46 7.92 -5.61 -9.88
N GLU A 47 7.48 -4.37 -9.73
CA GLU A 47 8.25 -3.17 -10.09
C GLU A 47 9.13 -2.65 -8.95
N MET A 48 9.04 -3.22 -7.74
CA MET A 48 9.77 -2.70 -6.56
C MET A 48 11.28 -2.64 -6.78
N GLY A 49 11.88 -3.64 -7.44
CA GLY A 49 13.31 -3.65 -7.74
C GLY A 49 13.72 -2.55 -8.72
N ARG A 50 12.89 -2.29 -9.75
CA ARG A 50 13.15 -1.20 -10.71
C ARG A 50 12.99 0.17 -10.05
N LEU A 51 11.98 0.33 -9.20
CA LEU A 51 11.76 1.57 -8.45
C LEU A 51 12.93 1.86 -7.50
N LEU A 52 13.40 0.86 -6.75
CA LEU A 52 14.57 1.01 -5.89
C LEU A 52 15.80 1.45 -6.70
N LYS A 53 16.06 0.80 -7.84
CA LYS A 53 17.17 1.19 -8.72
C LYS A 53 17.07 2.64 -9.21
N SER A 54 15.87 3.19 -9.38
CA SER A 54 15.67 4.56 -9.86
C SER A 54 15.94 5.66 -8.82
N VAL A 55 16.10 5.30 -7.54
CA VAL A 55 16.31 6.24 -6.42
C VAL A 55 17.68 6.11 -5.76
N LEU A 56 18.56 5.27 -6.31
CA LEU A 56 19.97 5.13 -5.93
C LEU A 56 20.84 6.01 -6.84
#